data_AF-A0A931AG25-F1
#
_entry.id   AF-A0A931AG25-F1
#
_cell.length_a   1.000
_cell.length_b   1.000
_cell.length_c   1.000
_cell.angle_alpha   90.00
_cell.angle_beta   90.00
_cell.angle_gamma   90.00
#
_symmetry.space_group_name_H-M   'P 1'
#
loop_
_entity.id
_entity.type
_entity.pdbx_description
1 polymer ?
#
loop_
_entity_poly.entity_id
_entity_poly.type
_entity_poly.pdbx_seq_one_letter_code
_entity_poly.pdbx_strand_id
1 'polypeptide(L)'
;MLAGSEIITARSGDFLVVPPCCDHAFRAHPESTADTLIVITPVVERFDYLRQVARIRRGEASRESLLTEQDRYDTHLVTSPIW
;
A
#
# COMPACT_ATOMS: atom_id res chain seq x y z
N MET A 1 3.30 -2.63 10.26
CA MET A 1 2.31 -1.81 9.54
C MET A 1 2.36 -0.42 10.14
N LEU A 2 2.41 0.62 9.32
CA LEU A 2 2.09 1.99 9.70
C LEU A 2 0.59 2.20 9.57
N ALA A 3 -0.03 2.82 10.57
CA ALA A 3 -1.36 3.40 10.50
C ALA A 3 -1.36 4.76 11.21
N GLY A 4 -1.53 5.84 10.45
CA GLY A 4 -1.39 7.22 10.93
C GLY A 4 0.04 7.47 11.42
N SER A 5 0.22 7.50 12.73
CA SER A 5 1.51 7.73 13.40
C SER A 5 2.04 6.52 14.15
N GLU A 6 1.38 5.36 14.08
CA GLU A 6 1.72 4.19 14.89
C GLU A 6 2.31 3.05 14.05
N ILE A 7 3.33 2.39 14.60
CA ILE A 7 3.90 1.15 14.04
C ILE A 7 3.34 -0.05 14.80
N ILE A 8 2.52 -0.84 14.10
CA ILE A 8 1.84 -2.02 14.64
C ILE A 8 2.47 -3.28 14.04
N THR A 9 2.77 -4.27 14.89
CA THR A 9 3.17 -5.61 14.45
C THR A 9 1.95 -6.51 14.41
N ALA A 10 1.45 -6.81 13.22
CA ALA A 10 0.36 -7.75 13.00
C ALA A 10 0.91 -9.18 12.91
N ARG A 11 0.18 -10.13 13.52
CA ARG A 11 0.45 -11.57 13.48
C ARG A 11 -0.64 -12.30 12.71
N SER A 12 -0.41 -13.59 12.45
CA SER A 12 -1.41 -14.44 11.81
C SER A 12 -2.72 -14.43 12.60
N GLY A 13 -3.83 -14.16 11.91
CA GLY A 13 -5.16 -14.05 12.52
C GLY A 13 -5.54 -12.65 12.99
N ASP A 14 -4.60 -11.70 13.09
CA ASP A 14 -4.92 -10.32 13.43
C ASP A 14 -5.67 -9.63 12.29
N PHE A 15 -6.59 -8.73 12.65
CA PHE A 15 -7.36 -7.92 11.71
C PHE A 15 -7.17 -6.44 12.03
N LEU A 16 -6.79 -5.65 11.03
CA LEU A 16 -6.56 -4.22 11.16
C LEU A 16 -7.46 -3.44 10.20
N VAL A 17 -7.97 -2.31 10.68
CA VAL A 17 -8.79 -1.38 9.89
C VAL A 17 -8.02 -0.09 9.71
N VAL A 18 -7.85 0.35 8.47
CA VAL A 18 -7.29 1.66 8.13
C VAL A 18 -8.44 2.58 7.74
N PRO A 19 -8.72 3.65 8.50
CA PRO A 19 -9.75 4.62 8.13
C PRO A 19 -9.40 5.39 6.84
N PRO A 20 -10.38 6.01 6.16
CA PRO A 20 -10.12 6.95 5.08
C PRO A 20 -9.16 8.07 5.50
N CYS A 21 -8.34 8.54 4.56
CA CYS A 21 -7.34 9.60 4.78
C CYS A 21 -6.29 9.30 5.87
N CYS A 22 -6.10 8.02 6.21
CA CYS A 22 -5.08 7.57 7.13
C CYS A 22 -3.85 7.09 6.35
N ASP A 23 -2.71 7.75 6.54
CA ASP A 23 -1.43 7.32 5.98
C ASP A 23 -1.11 5.91 6.50
N HIS A 24 -0.78 5.00 5.59
CA HIS A 24 -0.52 3.62 5.96
C HIS A 24 0.51 2.97 5.05
N ALA A 25 1.20 1.98 5.61
CA ALA A 25 2.15 1.16 4.89
C ALA A 25 2.27 -0.21 5.57
N PHE A 26 2.66 -1.23 4.84
CA PHE A 26 2.92 -2.54 5.41
C PHE A 26 4.10 -3.21 4.71
N ARG A 27 4.75 -4.10 5.44
CA ARG A 27 5.80 -4.98 4.96
C ARG A 27 5.82 -6.24 5.80
N ALA A 28 6.30 -7.34 5.22
CA ALA A 28 6.66 -8.50 6.01
C ALA A 28 7.82 -8.17 6.96
N HIS A 29 7.92 -8.90 8.07
CA HIS A 29 9.06 -8.81 8.97
C HIS A 29 10.35 -9.18 8.22
N PRO A 30 11.53 -8.58 8.52
CA PRO A 30 12.77 -8.89 7.79
C PRO A 30 13.13 -10.39 7.77
N GLU A 31 12.74 -11.12 8.82
CA GLU A 31 13.13 -12.52 9.05
C GLU A 31 12.05 -13.53 8.68
N SER A 32 10.88 -13.09 8.21
CA SER A 32 9.79 -14.01 7.89
C SER A 32 8.94 -13.50 6.74
N THR A 33 8.30 -14.43 6.03
CA THR A 33 7.27 -14.11 5.04
C THR A 33 5.90 -14.00 5.71
N ALA A 34 5.00 -13.26 5.06
CA ALA A 34 3.63 -13.13 5.49
C ALA A 34 2.73 -13.02 4.26
N ASP A 35 1.60 -13.71 4.30
CA ASP A 35 0.51 -13.52 3.37
C ASP A 35 -0.52 -12.60 4.03
N THR A 36 -1.08 -11.67 3.25
CA THR A 36 -2.05 -10.69 3.75
C THR A 36 -3.15 -10.51 2.72
N LEU A 37 -4.40 -10.55 3.18
CA LEU A 37 -5.56 -10.17 2.39
C LEU A 37 -5.86 -8.69 2.63
N ILE A 38 -5.91 -7.91 1.56
CA ILE A 38 -6.25 -6.48 1.59
C ILE A 38 -7.61 -6.29 0.94
N VAL A 39 -8.51 -5.65 1.68
CA VAL A 39 -9.86 -5.31 1.22
C VAL A 39 -10.00 -3.78 1.29
N ILE A 40 -10.41 -3.16 0.18
CA ILE A 40 -10.63 -1.71 0.08
C ILE A 40 -12.10 -1.49 -0.28
N THR A 41 -12.74 -0.55 0.41
CA THR A 41 -14.15 -0.19 0.20
C THR A 41 -14.32 1.32 0.35
N PRO A 42 -15.13 2.00 -0.51
CA PRO A 42 -15.86 1.47 -1.65
C PRO A 42 -14.93 1.00 -2.79
N VAL A 43 -15.44 0.20 -3.72
CA VAL A 43 -14.63 -0.40 -4.80
C VAL A 43 -14.10 0.69 -5.73
N VAL A 44 -12.79 0.67 -5.96
CA VAL A 44 -12.10 1.41 -7.03
C VAL A 44 -11.42 0.38 -7.93
N GLU A 45 -11.50 0.56 -9.25
CA GLU A 45 -10.84 -0.32 -10.22
C GLU A 45 -9.32 -0.08 -10.16
N ARG A 46 -8.53 -1.09 -9.78
CA ARG A 46 -7.07 -0.95 -9.54
C ARG A 46 -6.22 -2.00 -10.26
N PHE A 47 -6.77 -2.76 -11.21
CA PHE A 47 -5.98 -3.76 -11.92
C PHE A 47 -4.88 -3.13 -12.75
N ASP A 48 -5.17 -2.02 -13.45
CA ASP A 48 -4.15 -1.30 -14.22
C ASP A 48 -3.09 -0.65 -13.33
N TYR A 49 -3.49 -0.12 -12.16
CA TYR A 49 -2.55 0.34 -11.14
C TYR A 49 -1.58 -0.79 -10.72
N LEU A 50 -2.10 -1.98 -10.39
CA LEU A 50 -1.27 -3.12 -9.97
C LEU A 50 -0.35 -3.60 -11.10
N ARG A 51 -0.83 -3.60 -12.36
CA ARG A 51 0.02 -3.90 -13.53
C ARG A 51 1.13 -2.87 -13.69
N GLN A 52 0.84 -1.58 -13.48
CA GLN A 52 1.84 -0.51 -13.54
C GLN A 52 2.90 -0.67 -12.44
N VAL A 53 2.49 -0.97 -11.21
CA VAL A 53 3.41 -1.30 -10.10
C VAL A 53 4.31 -2.49 -10.49
N ALA A 54 3.75 -3.52 -11.12
CA ALA A 54 4.54 -4.67 -11.57
C ALA A 54 5.57 -4.29 -12.66
N ARG A 55 5.22 -3.39 -13.60
CA ARG A 55 6.15 -2.85 -14.61
C ARG A 55 7.28 -2.07 -13.96
N ILE A 56 6.97 -1.21 -12.98
CA ILE A 56 7.98 -0.45 -12.21
C ILE A 56 8.96 -1.40 -11.52
N ARG A 57 8.46 -2.46 -10.87
CA ARG A 57 9.32 -3.46 -10.23
C ARG A 57 10.24 -4.21 -11.19
N ARG A 58 9.86 -4.33 -12.47
CA ARG A 58 10.69 -4.91 -13.54
C ARG A 58 11.60 -3.89 -14.24
N GLY A 59 11.53 -2.61 -13.87
CA GLY A 59 12.29 -1.54 -14.53
C GLY A 59 11.72 -1.10 -15.88
N GLU A 60 10.48 -1.50 -16.21
CA GLU A 60 9.82 -1.21 -17.49
C GLU A 60 9.05 0.13 -17.47
N ALA A 61 8.90 0.74 -16.29
CA ALA A 61 8.20 2.00 -16.10
C ALA A 61 8.82 2.79 -14.94
N SER A 62 8.67 4.12 -14.96
CA SER A 62 9.19 4.99 -13.91
C SER A 62 8.21 5.12 -12.74
N ARG A 63 8.71 5.43 -11.54
CA ARG A 63 7.86 5.61 -10.36
C ARG A 63 6.96 6.84 -10.49
N GLU A 64 7.43 7.87 -11.19
CA GLU A 64 6.73 9.11 -11.48
C GLU A 64 5.43 8.87 -12.25
N SER A 65 5.35 7.79 -13.03
CA SER A 65 4.12 7.41 -13.75
C SER A 65 2.93 7.10 -12.83
N LEU A 66 3.15 6.80 -11.55
CA LEU A 66 2.07 6.64 -10.57
C LEU A 66 1.57 7.98 -10.02
N LEU A 67 2.41 9.02 -10.01
CA LEU A 67 2.06 10.32 -9.42
C LEU A 67 0.94 11.02 -10.18
N THR A 68 0.84 10.78 -11.49
CA THR A 68 -0.21 11.34 -12.35
C THR A 68 -1.55 10.59 -12.27
N GLU A 69 -1.57 9.41 -11.65
CA GLU A 69 -2.76 8.54 -11.59
C GLU A 69 -3.35 8.42 -10.17
N GLN A 70 -2.84 9.19 -9.20
CA GLN A 70 -3.20 9.06 -7.78
C GLN A 70 -4.70 9.25 -7.54
N ASP A 71 -5.28 10.31 -8.12
CA ASP A 71 -6.72 10.62 -7.97
C ASP A 71 -7.61 9.54 -8.59
N ARG A 72 -7.18 8.97 -9.72
CA ARG A 72 -7.96 7.94 -10.43
C ARG A 72 -8.09 6.66 -9.62
N TYR A 73 -7.03 6.28 -8.91
CA TYR A 73 -6.97 5.04 -8.14
C TYR A 73 -7.16 5.25 -6.64
N ASP A 74 -7.45 6.48 -6.21
CA ASP A 74 -7.54 6.89 -4.80
C ASP A 74 -6.35 6.36 -3.99
N THR A 75 -5.14 6.54 -4.54
CA THR A 75 -3.90 6.04 -3.95
C THR A 75 -2.86 7.15 -3.95
N HIS A 76 -2.76 7.85 -2.83
CA HIS A 76 -1.89 9.01 -2.67
C HIS A 76 -0.58 8.61 -1.99
N LEU A 77 0.54 8.84 -2.67
CA LEU A 77 1.86 8.51 -2.18
C LEU A 77 2.40 9.65 -1.31
N VAL A 78 2.82 9.29 -0.11
CA VAL A 78 3.40 10.23 0.87
C VAL A 78 4.77 9.76 1.34
N THR A 79 5.56 10.69 1.85
CA THR A 79 6.80 10.37 2.55
C THR A 79 6.52 10.37 4.04
N SER A 80 6.73 9.24 4.69
CA SER A 80 6.60 9.11 6.14
C SER A 80 7.99 8.97 6.78
N PRO A 81 8.40 9.87 7.69
CA PRO A 81 9.72 9.79 8.33
C PRO A 81 9.81 8.67 9.38
N ILE A 82 8.68 8.14 9.82
CA ILE A 82 8.59 7.08 10.84
C ILE A 82 8.56 5.67 10.24
N TRP A 83 8.40 5.54 8.92
CA TRP A 83 8.29 4.26 8.21
C TRP A 83 9.57 3.88 7.46
#